data_AF-A0A2A2Y756-F1
#
_entry.id   AF-A0A2A2Y756-F1
#
_cell.length_a   1.000
_cell.length_b   1.000
_cell.length_c   1.000
_cell.angle_alpha   90.00
_cell.angle_beta   90.00
_cell.angle_gamma   90.00
#
_symmetry.space_group_name_H-M   'P 1'
#
loop_
_entity.id
_entity.type
_entity.pdbx_description
1 polymer ?
#
loop_
_entity_poly.entity_id
_entity_poly.type
_entity_poly.pdbx_seq_one_letter_code
_entity_poly.pdbx_strand_id
1 'polypeptide(L)'
;MTPMRKTLLALFLLAAVGFGAWRAFAPTPPSKNPMERMKTASPIETVRVAKPVAPAPVVRSAPVAPSQMTAQRAKMEERFSDLKEEGRRVRETLLASDPKAAQAYNEVVRRPEYRALLDRRHQIEAAWAAAPEKDRDGMLNEMNSLRQQGLTLILGEIQRLQSLPAAPVANGATTSAPASAPAAPAAPLVFQ
;
A
#
# COMPACT_ATOMS: atom_id res chain seq x y z
N MET A 1 -14.71 -29.64 22.48
CA MET A 1 -13.78 -28.49 22.39
C MET A 1 -12.38 -29.02 22.11
N THR A 2 -11.87 -28.85 20.89
CA THR A 2 -10.60 -29.43 20.44
C THR A 2 -9.40 -28.59 20.92
N PRO A 3 -8.29 -29.23 21.35
CA PRO A 3 -7.13 -28.55 21.96
C PRO A 3 -6.37 -27.62 20.99
N MET A 4 -6.53 -27.81 19.68
CA MET A 4 -5.83 -27.08 18.62
C MET A 4 -6.17 -25.58 18.55
N ARG A 5 -7.37 -25.19 18.99
CA ARG A 5 -7.82 -23.77 18.99
C ARG A 5 -7.18 -22.94 20.11
N LYS A 6 -6.81 -23.57 21.23
CA LYS A 6 -6.14 -22.91 22.36
C LYS A 6 -4.68 -22.59 22.05
N THR A 7 -4.00 -23.46 21.32
CA THR A 7 -2.60 -23.24 20.91
C THR A 7 -2.49 -22.11 19.88
N LEU A 8 -3.46 -21.97 18.98
CA LEU A 8 -3.51 -20.88 18.01
C LEU A 8 -3.75 -19.51 18.67
N LEU A 9 -4.62 -19.46 19.69
CA LEU A 9 -4.91 -18.23 20.43
C LEU A 9 -3.69 -17.78 21.27
N ALA A 10 -2.97 -18.73 21.88
CA ALA A 10 -1.77 -18.45 22.65
C ALA A 10 -0.63 -17.87 21.78
N LEU A 11 -0.50 -18.35 20.54
CA LEU A 11 0.51 -17.83 19.61
C LEU A 11 0.19 -16.41 19.14
N PHE A 12 -1.09 -16.09 18.92
CA PHE A 12 -1.55 -14.75 18.55
C PHE A 12 -1.33 -13.74 19.68
N LEU A 13 -1.54 -14.14 20.93
CA LEU A 13 -1.31 -13.26 22.09
C LEU A 13 0.18 -13.03 22.35
N LEU A 14 1.05 -14.01 22.09
CA LEU A 14 2.51 -13.82 22.21
C LEU A 14 3.06 -12.85 21.15
N ALA A 15 2.50 -12.87 19.93
CA ALA A 15 2.90 -11.96 18.85
C ALA A 15 2.49 -10.49 19.11
N ALA A 16 1.38 -10.26 19.82
CA ALA A 16 0.91 -8.91 20.15
C ALA A 16 1.76 -8.22 21.24
N VAL A 17 2.33 -8.97 22.19
CA VAL A 17 3.13 -8.39 23.29
C VAL A 17 4.56 -8.05 22.84
N GLY A 18 5.13 -8.78 21.88
CA GLY A 18 6.48 -8.51 21.35
C GLY A 18 6.62 -7.18 20.59
N PHE A 19 5.55 -6.66 19.98
CA PHE A 19 5.60 -5.45 19.16
C PHE A 19 5.47 -4.15 19.97
N GLY A 20 4.86 -4.21 21.17
CA GLY A 20 4.63 -3.04 22.02
C GLY A 20 5.89 -2.52 22.74
N ALA A 21 6.85 -3.39 23.04
CA ALA A 21 8.04 -3.03 23.82
C ALA A 21 9.16 -2.37 23.00
N TRP A 22 9.15 -2.47 21.66
CA TRP A 22 10.23 -1.92 20.84
C TRP A 22 10.08 -0.42 20.54
N ARG A 23 8.92 0.17 20.83
CA ARG A 23 8.66 1.61 20.66
C ARG A 23 9.17 2.50 21.80
N ALA A 24 9.52 1.93 22.96
CA ALA A 24 10.03 2.68 24.10
C ALA A 24 11.56 2.93 24.06
N PHE A 25 12.29 2.27 23.16
CA PHE A 25 13.76 2.39 23.03
C PHE A 25 14.21 2.96 21.68
N ALA A 26 13.29 3.51 20.88
CA ALA A 26 13.66 4.20 19.65
C ALA A 26 14.23 5.60 20.00
N PRO A 27 15.50 5.91 19.70
CA PRO A 27 16.01 7.27 19.82
C PRO A 27 15.23 8.20 18.88
N THR A 28 14.85 9.37 19.39
CA THR A 28 14.13 10.40 18.62
C THR A 28 14.94 10.82 17.38
N PRO A 29 14.29 11.00 16.21
CA PRO A 29 14.97 11.45 15.01
C PRO A 29 15.45 12.90 15.20
N PRO A 30 16.72 13.22 14.89
CA PRO A 30 17.19 14.60 14.92
C PRO A 30 16.49 15.46 13.85
N SER A 31 16.25 16.73 14.20
CA SER A 31 15.56 17.71 13.38
C SER A 31 16.25 17.97 12.03
N LYS A 32 15.42 18.26 11.02
CA LYS A 32 15.75 18.22 9.58
C LYS A 32 16.46 19.47 9.03
N ASN A 33 17.13 20.28 9.86
CA ASN A 33 17.79 21.50 9.40
C ASN A 33 19.26 21.58 9.83
N PRO A 34 20.22 21.34 8.92
CA PRO A 34 21.66 21.39 9.22
C PRO A 34 22.19 22.81 9.45
N MET A 35 21.45 23.86 9.07
CA MET A 35 21.88 25.26 9.24
C MET A 35 21.79 25.78 10.68
N GLU A 36 20.90 25.25 11.52
CA GLU A 36 20.81 25.73 12.91
C GLU A 36 21.97 25.21 13.77
N ARG A 37 22.59 24.10 13.37
CA ARG A 37 23.73 23.52 14.08
C ARG A 37 25.03 24.32 13.92
N MET A 38 25.14 25.19 12.92
CA MET A 38 26.36 25.96 12.67
C MET A 38 26.37 27.33 13.35
N LYS A 39 25.25 27.80 13.90
CA LYS A 39 25.16 29.15 14.49
C LYS A 39 25.45 29.21 16.00
N THR A 40 25.65 28.06 16.65
CA THR A 40 25.76 28.02 18.12
C THR A 40 26.74 26.93 18.59
N ALA A 41 28.04 27.07 18.32
CA ALA A 41 29.09 26.50 19.19
C ALA A 41 30.51 26.82 18.70
N SER A 42 31.01 27.98 19.10
CA SER A 42 32.37 28.16 19.63
C SER A 42 32.31 29.43 20.48
N PRO A 43 32.89 29.50 21.70
CA PRO A 43 34.32 29.23 21.93
C PRO A 43 34.75 28.58 23.28
N ILE A 44 35.92 27.91 23.25
CA ILE A 44 37.05 27.94 24.21
C ILE A 44 36.95 27.26 25.60
N GLU A 45 38.06 26.53 25.91
CA GLU A 45 38.65 26.12 27.20
C GLU A 45 37.97 25.13 28.15
N THR A 46 38.58 23.95 28.32
CA THR A 46 39.61 23.78 29.38
C THR A 46 40.34 22.45 29.24
N VAL A 47 41.66 22.55 29.25
CA VAL A 47 42.60 21.46 29.46
C VAL A 47 42.35 20.84 30.84
N ARG A 48 42.08 19.53 30.91
CA ARG A 48 42.61 18.67 31.97
C ARG A 48 42.99 17.30 31.42
N VAL A 49 44.30 17.08 31.43
CA VAL A 49 44.99 15.80 31.31
C VAL A 49 44.49 14.84 32.38
N ALA A 50 44.09 13.62 31.99
CA ALA A 50 44.59 12.37 32.59
C ALA A 50 43.99 11.11 31.94
N LYS A 51 44.92 10.22 31.56
CA LYS A 51 44.80 8.76 31.35
C LYS A 51 44.47 8.26 29.92
N PRO A 52 45.40 7.56 29.24
CA PRO A 52 45.14 6.98 27.94
C PRO A 52 44.29 5.72 28.11
N VAL A 53 43.00 5.81 27.78
CA VAL A 53 42.20 4.63 27.46
C VAL A 53 42.40 4.39 25.97
N ALA A 54 42.94 3.23 25.64
CA ALA A 54 43.17 2.78 24.27
C ALA A 54 41.93 3.04 23.40
N PRO A 55 42.10 3.60 22.18
CA PRO A 55 40.98 3.83 21.30
C PRO A 55 40.39 2.48 20.89
N ALA A 56 39.12 2.26 21.24
CA ALA A 56 38.32 1.23 20.59
C ALA A 56 38.43 1.42 19.07
N PRO A 57 38.67 0.35 18.29
CA PRO A 57 38.83 0.48 16.86
C PRO A 57 37.52 1.03 16.31
N VAL A 58 37.59 2.25 15.78
CA VAL A 58 36.60 2.74 14.82
C VAL A 58 36.68 1.76 13.67
N VAL A 59 35.73 0.82 13.63
CA VAL A 59 35.53 -0.06 12.47
C VAL A 59 35.09 0.85 11.34
N ARG A 60 36.08 1.40 10.61
CA ARG A 60 35.88 1.82 9.23
C ARG A 60 35.38 0.58 8.53
N SER A 61 34.09 0.54 8.22
CA SER A 61 33.54 -0.43 7.29
C SER A 61 34.41 -0.37 6.05
N ALA A 62 35.14 -1.45 5.78
CA ALA A 62 35.95 -1.58 4.58
C ALA A 62 35.04 -1.35 3.36
N PRO A 63 35.54 -0.74 2.28
CA PRO A 63 34.77 -0.59 1.06
C PRO A 63 34.26 -1.98 0.62
N VAL A 64 32.94 -2.09 0.44
CA VAL A 64 32.27 -3.30 -0.02
C VAL A 64 32.91 -3.72 -1.34
N ALA A 65 33.28 -5.00 -1.46
CA ALA A 65 33.91 -5.50 -2.67
C ALA A 65 33.01 -5.29 -3.89
N PRO A 66 33.55 -4.91 -5.07
CA PRO A 66 32.74 -4.68 -6.28
C PRO A 66 31.81 -5.83 -6.68
N SER A 67 32.20 -7.07 -6.36
CA SER A 67 31.38 -8.28 -6.58
C SER A 67 30.15 -8.34 -5.67
N GLN A 68 30.25 -7.88 -4.42
CA GLN A 68 29.15 -7.83 -3.47
C GLN A 68 28.13 -6.76 -3.84
N MET A 69 28.58 -5.60 -4.32
CA MET A 69 27.68 -4.55 -4.84
C MET A 69 26.91 -5.03 -6.07
N THR A 70 27.56 -5.77 -6.98
CA THR A 70 26.88 -6.37 -8.13
C THR A 70 25.82 -7.39 -7.71
N ALA A 71 26.13 -8.26 -6.73
CA ALA A 71 25.17 -9.24 -6.22
C ALA A 71 23.99 -8.59 -5.48
N GLN A 72 24.24 -7.53 -4.70
CA GLN A 72 23.20 -6.77 -4.03
C GLN A 72 22.28 -6.09 -5.05
N ARG A 73 22.86 -5.47 -6.08
CA ARG A 73 22.10 -4.88 -7.19
C ARG A 73 21.22 -5.90 -7.90
N ALA A 74 21.71 -7.10 -8.15
CA ALA A 74 20.93 -8.18 -8.76
C ALA A 74 19.74 -8.60 -7.88
N LYS A 75 19.93 -8.75 -6.56
CA LYS A 75 18.84 -9.05 -5.62
C LYS A 75 17.76 -7.96 -5.59
N MET A 76 18.18 -6.69 -5.65
CA MET A 76 17.23 -5.59 -5.72
C MET A 76 16.44 -5.59 -7.03
N GLU A 77 17.06 -5.97 -8.15
CA GLU A 77 16.39 -6.10 -9.45
C GLU A 77 15.35 -7.22 -9.46
N GLU A 78 15.70 -8.36 -8.88
CA GLU A 78 14.78 -9.47 -8.65
C GLU A 78 13.61 -9.00 -7.79
N ARG A 79 13.88 -8.34 -6.66
CA ARG A 79 12.81 -7.85 -5.78
C ARG A 79 11.90 -6.82 -6.46
N PHE A 80 12.47 -5.96 -7.30
CA PHE A 80 11.71 -5.01 -8.09
C PHE A 80 10.75 -5.73 -9.04
N SER A 81 11.26 -6.74 -9.75
CA SER A 81 10.46 -7.57 -10.66
C SER A 81 9.36 -8.34 -9.93
N ASP A 82 9.69 -8.94 -8.79
CA ASP A 82 8.75 -9.65 -7.93
C ASP A 82 7.60 -8.75 -7.48
N LEU A 83 7.88 -7.52 -7.04
CA LEU A 83 6.84 -6.58 -6.61
C LEU A 83 5.84 -6.26 -7.74
N LYS A 84 6.30 -6.24 -8.99
CA LYS A 84 5.42 -6.02 -10.15
C LYS A 84 4.54 -7.25 -10.41
N GLU A 85 5.14 -8.43 -10.38
CA GLU A 85 4.42 -9.69 -10.60
C GLU A 85 3.48 -10.01 -9.44
N GLU A 86 3.86 -9.74 -8.19
CA GLU A 86 3.01 -9.83 -7.00
C GLU A 86 1.75 -8.95 -7.18
N GLY A 87 1.90 -7.72 -7.68
CA GLY A 87 0.76 -6.85 -7.99
C GLY A 87 -0.18 -7.46 -9.03
N ARG A 88 0.37 -8.04 -10.10
CA ARG A 88 -0.37 -8.74 -11.15
C ARG A 88 -1.12 -9.95 -10.60
N ARG A 89 -0.43 -10.82 -9.85
CA ARG A 89 -0.98 -12.02 -9.23
C ARG A 89 -2.08 -11.70 -8.22
N VAL A 90 -1.89 -10.68 -7.36
CA VAL A 90 -2.92 -10.26 -6.41
C VAL A 90 -4.18 -9.80 -7.14
N ARG A 91 -4.03 -9.06 -8.24
CA ARG A 91 -5.17 -8.67 -9.08
C ARG A 91 -5.88 -9.87 -9.69
N GLU A 92 -5.14 -10.78 -10.29
CA GLU A 92 -5.70 -12.00 -10.89
C GLU A 92 -6.44 -12.85 -9.87
N THR A 93 -5.82 -13.10 -8.70
CA THR A 93 -6.45 -13.83 -7.60
C THR A 93 -7.73 -13.14 -7.15
N LEU A 94 -7.71 -11.80 -7.00
CA LEU A 94 -8.89 -11.06 -6.56
C LEU A 94 -10.03 -11.13 -7.58
N LEU A 95 -9.71 -11.03 -8.87
CA LEU A 95 -10.68 -11.19 -9.96
C LEU A 95 -11.26 -12.61 -10.03
N ALA A 96 -10.48 -13.62 -9.67
CA ALA A 96 -10.93 -15.01 -9.62
C ALA A 96 -11.75 -15.32 -8.35
N SER A 97 -11.45 -14.67 -7.22
CA SER A 97 -12.05 -15.00 -5.92
C SER A 97 -13.31 -14.20 -5.58
N ASP A 98 -13.42 -12.96 -6.05
CA ASP A 98 -14.53 -12.06 -5.68
C ASP A 98 -15.32 -11.60 -6.93
N PRO A 99 -16.63 -11.88 -7.01
CA PRO A 99 -17.45 -11.54 -8.18
C PRO A 99 -17.62 -10.03 -8.39
N LYS A 100 -17.40 -9.20 -7.36
CA LYS A 100 -17.44 -7.74 -7.43
C LYS A 100 -16.07 -7.13 -7.73
N ALA A 101 -15.00 -7.90 -7.73
CA ALA A 101 -13.65 -7.37 -7.99
C ALA A 101 -13.55 -6.65 -9.33
N ALA A 102 -14.06 -7.24 -10.42
CA ALA A 102 -13.99 -6.61 -11.75
C ALA A 102 -14.68 -5.25 -11.78
N GLN A 103 -15.87 -5.15 -11.17
CA GLN A 103 -16.60 -3.90 -11.04
C GLN A 103 -15.84 -2.89 -10.17
N ALA A 104 -15.33 -3.32 -9.01
CA ALA A 104 -14.56 -2.47 -8.12
C ALA A 104 -13.31 -1.90 -8.79
N TYR A 105 -12.55 -2.73 -9.52
CA TYR A 105 -11.40 -2.28 -10.31
C TYR A 105 -11.78 -1.20 -11.33
N ASN A 106 -12.87 -1.41 -12.07
CA ASN A 106 -13.34 -0.47 -13.10
C ASN A 106 -13.76 0.87 -12.50
N GLU A 107 -14.33 0.88 -11.30
CA GLU A 107 -14.68 2.12 -10.60
C GLU A 107 -13.43 2.80 -10.02
N VAL A 108 -12.55 2.03 -9.38
CA VAL A 108 -11.35 2.58 -8.72
C VAL A 108 -10.36 3.16 -9.71
N VAL A 109 -10.14 2.54 -10.88
CA VAL A 109 -9.17 3.04 -11.89
C VAL A 109 -9.52 4.40 -12.48
N ARG A 110 -10.80 4.80 -12.37
CA ARG A 110 -11.27 6.12 -12.83
C ARG A 110 -11.04 7.21 -11.79
N ARG A 111 -10.74 6.85 -10.53
CA ARG A 111 -10.57 7.80 -9.44
C ARG A 111 -9.22 8.50 -9.50
N PRO A 112 -9.15 9.81 -9.17
CA PRO A 112 -7.92 10.57 -9.24
C PRO A 112 -6.84 10.01 -8.28
N GLU A 113 -7.21 9.53 -7.11
CA GLU A 113 -6.27 8.98 -6.14
C GLU A 113 -5.57 7.72 -6.65
N TYR A 114 -6.30 6.81 -7.32
CA TYR A 114 -5.70 5.60 -7.87
C TYR A 114 -4.80 5.91 -9.06
N ARG A 115 -5.19 6.87 -9.90
CA ARG A 115 -4.35 7.36 -11.01
C ARG A 115 -3.04 7.94 -10.51
N ALA A 116 -3.06 8.75 -9.44
CA ALA A 116 -1.85 9.28 -8.83
C ALA A 116 -0.90 8.17 -8.33
N LEU A 117 -1.44 7.07 -7.77
CA LEU A 117 -0.63 5.91 -7.39
C LEU A 117 0.03 5.24 -8.60
N LEU A 118 -0.71 5.08 -9.71
CA LEU A 118 -0.16 4.52 -10.95
C LEU A 118 0.91 5.42 -11.57
N ASP A 119 0.67 6.73 -11.60
CA ASP A 119 1.64 7.69 -12.12
C ASP A 119 2.93 7.67 -11.31
N ARG A 120 2.80 7.61 -9.97
CA ARG A 120 3.97 7.49 -9.09
C ARG A 120 4.71 6.16 -9.30
N ARG A 121 3.98 5.07 -9.49
CA ARG A 121 4.57 3.76 -9.82
C ARG A 121 5.35 3.82 -11.14
N HIS A 122 4.79 4.42 -12.19
CA HIS A 122 5.47 4.59 -13.46
C HIS A 122 6.73 5.46 -13.34
N GLN A 123 6.70 6.51 -12.51
CA GLN A 123 7.89 7.32 -12.24
C GLN A 123 9.02 6.50 -11.60
N ILE A 124 8.69 5.63 -10.63
CA ILE A 124 9.66 4.73 -10.01
C ILE A 124 10.20 3.75 -11.04
N GLU A 125 9.35 3.15 -11.86
CA GLU A 125 9.75 2.22 -12.93
C GLU A 125 10.68 2.88 -13.95
N ALA A 126 10.38 4.11 -14.38
CA ALA A 126 11.22 4.85 -15.31
C ALA A 126 12.59 5.23 -14.70
N ALA A 127 12.63 5.57 -13.41
CA ALA A 127 13.85 5.98 -12.73
C ALA A 127 14.73 4.79 -12.28
N TRP A 128 14.16 3.59 -12.14
CA TRP A 128 14.81 2.44 -11.48
C TRP A 128 16.17 2.05 -12.08
N ALA A 129 16.26 1.98 -13.42
CA ALA A 129 17.49 1.59 -14.10
C ALA A 129 18.65 2.55 -13.82
N ALA A 130 18.36 3.85 -13.76
CA ALA A 130 19.33 4.92 -13.51
C ALA A 130 19.56 5.22 -12.02
N ALA A 131 18.73 4.66 -11.13
CA ALA A 131 18.81 4.95 -9.71
C ALA A 131 20.12 4.44 -9.09
N PRO A 132 20.82 5.27 -8.29
CA PRO A 132 21.99 4.84 -7.54
C PRO A 132 21.57 3.86 -6.45
N GLU A 133 22.48 2.95 -6.09
CA GLU A 133 22.18 1.84 -5.19
C GLU A 133 21.59 2.26 -3.84
N LYS A 134 22.11 3.36 -3.27
CA LYS A 134 21.63 3.95 -2.01
C LYS A 134 20.14 4.34 -2.01
N ASP A 135 19.56 4.60 -3.18
CA ASP A 135 18.16 5.06 -3.29
C ASP A 135 17.20 3.91 -3.66
N ARG A 136 17.74 2.76 -4.11
CA ARG A 136 16.95 1.61 -4.58
C ARG A 136 16.10 0.99 -3.49
N ASP A 137 16.62 0.85 -2.27
CA ASP A 137 15.82 0.34 -1.14
C ASP A 137 14.61 1.24 -0.84
N GLY A 138 14.79 2.55 -0.94
CA GLY A 138 13.70 3.52 -0.79
C GLY A 138 12.63 3.35 -1.88
N MET A 139 13.07 3.19 -3.13
CA MET A 139 12.17 2.94 -4.27
C MET A 139 11.40 1.63 -4.16
N LEU A 140 12.04 0.54 -3.69
CA LEU A 140 11.38 -0.75 -3.44
C LEU A 140 10.29 -0.63 -2.36
N ASN A 141 10.62 0.05 -1.26
CA ASN A 141 9.67 0.31 -0.18
C ASN A 141 8.49 1.14 -0.67
N GLU A 142 8.76 2.19 -1.46
CA GLU A 142 7.73 3.03 -2.03
C GLU A 142 6.83 2.24 -2.98
N MET A 143 7.40 1.44 -3.88
CA MET A 143 6.64 0.62 -4.82
C MET A 143 5.76 -0.42 -4.11
N ASN A 144 6.26 -1.04 -3.04
CA ASN A 144 5.46 -1.92 -2.19
C ASN A 144 4.31 -1.16 -1.49
N SER A 145 4.57 0.05 -1.00
CA SER A 145 3.55 0.91 -0.40
C SER A 145 2.45 1.27 -1.40
N LEU A 146 2.80 1.66 -2.63
CA LEU A 146 1.83 2.00 -3.67
C LEU A 146 0.94 0.80 -4.01
N ARG A 147 1.53 -0.40 -4.09
CA ARG A 147 0.79 -1.65 -4.30
C ARG A 147 -0.22 -1.90 -3.18
N GLN A 148 0.20 -1.73 -1.93
CA GLN A 148 -0.69 -1.91 -0.76
C GLN A 148 -1.81 -0.87 -0.75
N GLN A 149 -1.50 0.40 -1.01
CA GLN A 149 -2.50 1.48 -1.10
C GLN A 149 -3.53 1.21 -2.20
N GLY A 150 -3.06 0.80 -3.39
CA GLY A 150 -3.96 0.43 -4.50
C GLY A 150 -4.89 -0.72 -4.11
N LEU A 151 -4.35 -1.77 -3.49
CA LEU A 151 -5.16 -2.90 -2.99
C LEU A 151 -6.20 -2.46 -1.96
N THR A 152 -5.84 -1.59 -1.02
CA THR A 152 -6.78 -1.06 -0.02
C THR A 152 -7.95 -0.33 -0.68
N LEU A 153 -7.70 0.48 -1.70
CA LEU A 153 -8.76 1.17 -2.44
C LEU A 153 -9.73 0.19 -3.11
N ILE A 154 -9.18 -0.86 -3.73
CA ILE A 154 -9.98 -1.88 -4.40
C ILE A 154 -10.81 -2.68 -3.40
N LEU A 155 -10.20 -3.13 -2.30
CA LEU A 155 -10.92 -3.88 -1.25
C LEU A 155 -12.00 -3.02 -0.59
N GLY A 156 -11.72 -1.74 -0.35
CA GLY A 156 -12.72 -0.80 0.16
C GLY A 156 -13.91 -0.66 -0.80
N GLU A 157 -13.65 -0.61 -2.10
CA GLU A 157 -14.72 -0.54 -3.10
C GLU A 157 -15.50 -1.85 -3.22
N ILE A 158 -14.83 -3.00 -3.14
CA ILE A 158 -15.50 -4.31 -3.07
C ILE A 158 -16.46 -4.33 -1.88
N GLN A 159 -16.00 -3.91 -0.70
CA GLN A 159 -16.83 -3.86 0.50
C GLN A 159 -18.04 -2.93 0.32
N ARG A 160 -17.84 -1.78 -0.33
CA ARG A 160 -18.93 -0.85 -0.68
C ARG A 160 -19.95 -1.52 -1.61
N LEU A 161 -19.49 -2.18 -2.68
CA LEU A 161 -20.36 -2.87 -3.63
C LEU A 161 -21.12 -4.05 -3.00
N GLN A 162 -20.53 -4.73 -2.03
CA GLN A 162 -21.18 -5.80 -1.27
C GLN A 162 -22.23 -5.26 -0.29
N SER A 163 -22.07 -4.03 0.20
CA SER A 163 -23.04 -3.38 1.09
C SER A 163 -24.27 -2.82 0.34
N LEU A 164 -24.22 -2.76 -1.00
CA LEU A 164 -25.37 -2.36 -1.79
C LEU A 164 -26.44 -3.46 -1.72
N PRO A 165 -27.72 -3.09 -1.52
CA PRO A 165 -28.79 -4.08 -1.58
C PRO A 165 -28.73 -4.81 -2.92
N ALA A 166 -28.91 -6.13 -2.87
CA ALA A 166 -29.03 -6.92 -4.09
C ALA A 166 -30.13 -6.28 -4.93
N ALA A 167 -29.81 -5.90 -6.17
CA ALA A 167 -30.81 -5.42 -7.11
C ALA A 167 -31.95 -6.45 -7.11
N PRO A 168 -33.23 -6.03 -7.00
CA PRO A 168 -34.32 -6.97 -7.04
C PRO A 168 -34.15 -7.78 -8.32
N VAL A 169 -33.97 -9.10 -8.16
CA VAL A 169 -34.11 -10.01 -9.27
C VAL A 169 -35.52 -9.77 -9.78
N ALA A 170 -35.63 -9.14 -10.95
CA ALA A 170 -36.85 -9.18 -11.74
C ALA A 170 -36.99 -10.63 -12.22
N ASN A 171 -37.26 -11.54 -11.29
CA ASN A 171 -37.97 -12.75 -11.59
C ASN A 171 -39.26 -12.26 -12.22
N GLY A 172 -39.51 -12.65 -13.46
CA GLY A 172 -40.73 -12.34 -14.19
C GLY A 172 -41.93 -12.79 -13.37
N ALA A 173 -42.40 -11.91 -12.50
CA ALA A 173 -43.80 -11.86 -12.13
C ALA A 173 -44.48 -11.31 -13.37
N THR A 174 -45.26 -12.18 -14.01
CA THR A 174 -46.45 -11.77 -14.78
C THR A 174 -47.07 -10.59 -14.07
N THR A 175 -46.77 -9.39 -14.55
CA THR A 175 -47.50 -8.20 -14.17
C THR A 175 -48.84 -8.39 -14.86
N SER A 176 -49.80 -8.92 -14.12
CA SER A 176 -51.20 -8.63 -14.35
C SER A 176 -51.29 -7.14 -14.62
N ALA A 177 -51.56 -6.81 -15.88
CA ALA A 177 -51.89 -5.46 -16.28
C ALA A 177 -52.95 -4.91 -15.30
N PRO A 178 -52.88 -3.64 -14.88
CA PRO A 178 -54.08 -3.02 -14.36
C PRO A 178 -55.14 -3.12 -15.47
N ALA A 179 -56.29 -3.71 -15.16
CA ALA A 179 -57.43 -3.72 -16.04
C ALA A 179 -57.79 -2.27 -16.37
N SER A 180 -57.40 -1.81 -17.56
CA SER A 180 -57.91 -0.57 -18.13
C SER A 180 -59.41 -0.75 -18.35
N ALA A 181 -60.19 0.12 -17.72
CA ALA A 181 -61.63 0.25 -17.89
C ALA A 181 -62.02 0.35 -19.39
N PRO A 182 -63.26 -0.05 -19.77
CA PRO A 182 -63.68 -0.07 -21.16
C PRO A 182 -63.62 1.32 -21.80
N ALA A 183 -63.17 1.36 -23.06
CA ALA A 183 -63.06 2.59 -23.84
C ALA A 183 -64.43 3.25 -24.03
N ALA A 184 -64.53 4.53 -23.65
CA ALA A 184 -65.66 5.38 -24.01
C ALA A 184 -65.61 5.76 -25.50
N PRO A 185 -66.75 5.89 -26.19
CA PRO A 185 -66.80 6.16 -27.62
C PRO A 185 -66.31 7.59 -27.94
N ALA A 186 -65.58 7.73 -29.04
CA ALA A 186 -64.95 8.98 -29.48
C ALA A 186 -65.99 10.06 -29.82
N ALA A 187 -65.74 11.29 -29.37
CA ALA A 187 -66.52 12.48 -29.75
C ALA A 187 -66.14 12.96 -31.17
N PRO A 188 -67.09 13.50 -31.96
CA PRO A 188 -66.84 13.90 -33.33
C PRO A 188 -66.02 15.19 -33.41
N LEU A 189 -64.96 15.17 -34.22
CA LEU A 189 -64.16 16.34 -34.59
C LEU A 189 -64.97 17.27 -35.49
N VAL A 190 -65.24 18.49 -35.01
CA VAL A 190 -65.75 19.59 -35.83
C VAL A 190 -64.56 20.46 -36.24
N PHE A 191 -64.28 20.55 -37.53
CA PHE A 191 -63.32 21.51 -38.09
C PHE A 191 -64.03 22.85 -38.32
N GLN A 192 -63.43 23.95 -37.87
CA GLN A 192 -63.75 25.32 -38.28
C GLN A 192 -62.70 25.83 -39.25
#